data_AF-A0AAP0ZMW2-F1
#
_entry.id   AF-A0AAP0ZMW2-F1
#
_cell.length_a   1.000
_cell.length_b   1.000
_cell.length_c   1.000
_cell.angle_alpha   90.00
_cell.angle_beta   90.00
_cell.angle_gamma   90.00
#
_symmetry.space_group_name_H-M   'P 1'
#
loop_
_entity.id
_entity.type
_entity.pdbx_description
1 polymer ?
#
loop_
_entity_poly.entity_id
_entity_poly.type
_entity_poly.pdbx_seq_one_letter_code
_entity_poly.pdbx_strand_id
1 'polypeptide(L)'
;NGRHDSFFALGGHSLLGVRLISRIRSALGIELPLAALFAQPRLAELARALDSAAASTLPTIVPTDRSAPLPLSFAQQRLWFLSQFDPRAAQAYLLAGGVDLHGELDLPALQRALDRIVA
;
A
#
# COMPACT_ATOMS: atom_id res chain seq x y z
N ASN A 1 -16.16 11.64 23.42
CA ASN A 1 -17.30 11.43 22.49
C ASN A 1 -16.96 10.84 21.12
N GLY A 2 -15.73 10.37 20.84
CA GLY A 2 -15.38 9.90 19.48
C GLY A 2 -15.87 8.49 19.07
N ARG A 3 -16.37 7.66 19.99
CA ARG A 3 -16.72 6.26 19.67
C ARG A 3 -17.93 6.10 18.74
N HIS A 4 -18.79 7.11 18.65
CA HIS A 4 -19.97 7.10 17.79
C HIS A 4 -19.73 7.81 16.46
N ASP A 5 -18.54 8.38 16.28
CA ASP A 5 -18.16 9.06 15.05
C ASP A 5 -17.98 8.04 13.93
N SER A 6 -18.42 8.44 12.74
CA SER A 6 -18.18 7.70 11.52
C SER A 6 -16.76 7.98 11.04
N PHE A 7 -15.99 6.93 10.76
CA PHE A 7 -14.64 7.00 10.18
C PHE A 7 -14.60 7.91 8.94
N PHE A 8 -15.60 7.79 8.06
CA PHE A 8 -15.66 8.59 6.84
C PHE A 8 -16.08 10.04 7.09
N ALA A 9 -16.90 10.29 8.12
CA ALA A 9 -17.28 11.66 8.51
C ALA A 9 -16.08 12.45 9.09
N LEU A 10 -15.08 11.74 9.62
CA LEU A 10 -13.81 12.32 10.09
C LEU A 10 -12.77 12.49 8.97
N GLY A 11 -13.16 12.34 7.70
CA GLY A 11 -12.25 12.43 6.54
C GLY A 11 -11.53 11.13 6.20
N GLY A 12 -11.94 10.01 6.78
CA GLY A 12 -11.45 8.68 6.41
C GLY A 12 -11.74 8.35 4.95
N HIS A 13 -10.78 7.73 4.27
CA HIS A 13 -10.91 7.24 2.89
C HIS A 13 -10.18 5.89 2.75
N SER A 14 -10.25 5.24 1.59
CA SER A 14 -9.79 3.86 1.41
C SER A 14 -8.35 3.61 1.87
N LEU A 15 -7.41 4.52 1.60
CA LEU A 15 -6.02 4.38 2.06
C LEU A 15 -5.90 4.47 3.59
N LEU A 16 -6.64 5.37 4.24
CA LEU A 16 -6.71 5.40 5.71
C LEU A 16 -7.39 4.15 6.26
N GLY A 17 -8.41 3.61 5.58
CA GLY A 17 -9.10 2.39 5.97
C GLY A 17 -8.18 1.16 5.91
N VAL A 18 -7.42 1.01 4.81
CA VAL A 18 -6.40 -0.04 4.69
C VAL A 18 -5.34 0.09 5.78
N ARG A 19 -4.88 1.32 6.07
CA ARG A 19 -3.94 1.56 7.18
C ARG A 19 -4.52 1.21 8.55
N LEU A 20 -5.78 1.56 8.80
CA LEU A 20 -6.48 1.23 10.04
C LEU A 20 -6.55 -0.29 10.24
N ILE A 21 -6.98 -1.03 9.22
CA ILE A 21 -7.09 -2.49 9.26
C ILE A 21 -5.73 -3.14 9.44
N SER A 22 -4.70 -2.67 8.74
CA SER A 22 -3.34 -3.18 8.92
C SER A 22 -2.85 -2.98 10.36
N ARG A 23 -3.17 -1.85 11.00
CA ARG A 23 -2.81 -1.59 12.40
C ARG A 23 -3.59 -2.47 13.37
N ILE A 24 -4.89 -2.65 13.16
CA ILE A 24 -5.73 -3.56 13.95
C ILE A 24 -5.13 -4.97 13.89
N ARG A 25 -4.78 -5.45 12.70
CA ARG A 25 -4.13 -6.75 12.53
C ARG A 25 -2.81 -6.85 13.28
N SER A 26 -1.94 -5.85 13.17
CA SER A 26 -0.65 -5.85 13.87
C SER A 26 -0.78 -5.75 15.39
N ALA A 27 -1.78 -5.04 15.91
CA ALA A 27 -1.95 -4.81 17.34
C ALA A 27 -2.75 -5.92 18.05
N LEU A 28 -3.74 -6.50 17.36
CA LEU A 28 -4.71 -7.44 17.94
C LEU A 28 -4.62 -8.85 17.35
N GLY A 29 -3.82 -9.06 16.29
CA GLY A 29 -3.66 -10.38 15.66
C GLY A 29 -4.90 -10.88 14.91
N ILE A 30 -5.87 -10.01 14.64
CA ILE A 30 -7.13 -10.35 13.97
C ILE A 30 -7.18 -9.81 12.53
N GLU A 31 -7.94 -10.48 11.68
CA GLU A 31 -8.12 -10.07 10.29
C GLU A 31 -9.54 -9.58 10.04
N LEU A 32 -9.65 -8.34 9.57
CA LEU A 32 -10.92 -7.70 9.26
C LEU A 32 -10.93 -7.28 7.78
N PRO A 33 -11.92 -7.68 6.98
CA PRO A 33 -12.01 -7.24 5.60
C PRO A 33 -12.32 -5.74 5.53
N LEU A 34 -11.79 -5.04 4.52
CA LEU A 34 -12.07 -3.63 4.31
C LEU A 34 -13.57 -3.33 4.17
N ALA A 35 -14.31 -4.26 3.58
CA ALA A 35 -15.77 -4.18 3.48
C ALA A 35 -16.46 -4.02 4.85
N ALA A 36 -15.92 -4.58 5.94
CA ALA A 36 -16.50 -4.44 7.27
C ALA A 36 -16.45 -2.99 7.78
N LEU A 37 -15.39 -2.24 7.44
CA LEU A 37 -15.29 -0.82 7.76
C LEU A 37 -16.33 0.02 7.00
N PHE A 38 -16.63 -0.36 5.76
CA PHE A 38 -17.70 0.27 4.98
C PHE A 38 -19.09 -0.08 5.51
N ALA A 39 -19.31 -1.33 5.91
CA ALA A 39 -20.57 -1.79 6.48
C ALA A 39 -20.83 -1.21 7.87
N GLN A 40 -19.78 -1.00 8.67
CA GLN A 40 -19.85 -0.51 10.05
C GLN A 40 -18.89 0.68 10.23
N PRO A 41 -19.23 1.86 9.70
CA PRO A 41 -18.32 3.01 9.68
C PRO A 41 -18.16 3.67 11.05
N ARG A 42 -19.08 3.43 11.99
CA ARG A 42 -19.02 3.97 13.35
C ARG A 42 -18.08 3.14 14.22
N LEU A 43 -17.16 3.79 14.93
CA LEU A 43 -16.11 3.10 15.68
C LEU A 43 -16.64 2.09 16.72
N ALA A 44 -17.75 2.39 17.39
CA ALA A 44 -18.37 1.49 18.38
C ALA A 44 -19.08 0.28 17.75
N GLU A 45 -19.49 0.37 16.50
CA GLU A 45 -20.01 -0.78 15.73
C GLU A 45 -18.84 -1.64 15.27
N LEU A 46 -17.85 -1.02 14.64
CA LEU A 46 -16.62 -1.67 14.19
C LEU A 46 -15.93 -2.44 15.32
N ALA A 47 -15.83 -1.85 16.51
CA ALA A 47 -15.24 -2.50 17.69
C ALA A 47 -15.96 -3.80 18.08
N ARG A 48 -17.30 -3.84 17.99
CA ARG A 48 -18.08 -5.06 18.25
C ARG A 48 -17.86 -6.12 17.17
N ALA A 49 -17.64 -5.72 15.93
CA ALA A 49 -17.28 -6.65 14.88
C ALA A 49 -15.91 -7.31 15.12
N LEU A 50 -14.98 -6.62 15.79
CA LEU A 50 -13.67 -7.17 16.14
C LEU A 50 -13.78 -8.35 17.12
N ASP A 51 -14.75 -8.36 18.03
CA ASP A 51 -14.94 -9.47 18.99
C ASP A 51 -15.25 -10.80 18.29
N SER A 52 -15.83 -10.74 17.09
CA SER A 52 -16.15 -11.91 16.25
C SER A 52 -15.12 -12.17 15.14
N ALA A 53 -14.07 -11.35 15.03
CA ALA A 53 -13.09 -11.46 13.96
C ALA A 53 -12.17 -12.66 14.18
N ALA A 54 -11.87 -13.38 13.11
CA ALA A 54 -10.94 -14.50 13.16
C ALA A 54 -9.50 -14.01 13.35
N ALA A 55 -8.67 -14.86 13.93
CA ALA A 55 -7.23 -14.63 13.97
C ALA A 55 -6.68 -14.52 12.54
N SER A 56 -5.76 -13.59 12.35
CA SER A 56 -5.03 -13.41 11.09
C SER A 56 -4.22 -14.66 10.79
N THR A 57 -4.43 -15.25 9.62
CA THR A 57 -3.67 -16.40 9.13
C THR A 57 -2.56 -16.02 8.17
N LEU A 58 -2.47 -14.73 7.82
CA LEU A 58 -1.43 -14.23 6.93
C LEU A 58 -0.04 -14.32 7.59
N PRO A 59 0.95 -14.89 6.89
CA PRO A 59 2.31 -14.96 7.40
C PRO A 59 2.92 -13.55 7.48
N THR A 60 3.75 -13.35 8.50
CA THR A 60 4.54 -12.13 8.63
C THR A 60 5.52 -12.02 7.46
N ILE A 61 5.61 -10.83 6.87
CA ILE A 61 6.65 -10.53 5.87
C ILE A 61 7.98 -10.42 6.62
N VAL A 62 8.83 -11.42 6.43
CA VAL A 62 10.17 -11.46 7.03
C VAL A 62 11.23 -11.04 6.00
N PRO A 63 12.38 -10.51 6.45
CA PRO A 63 13.54 -10.35 5.58
C PRO A 63 13.88 -11.69 4.91
N THR A 64 14.12 -11.64 3.60
CA THR A 64 14.57 -12.80 2.82
C THR A 64 16.00 -12.59 2.36
N ASP A 65 16.75 -13.67 2.22
CA ASP A 65 18.05 -13.63 1.56
C ASP A 65 17.88 -13.15 0.11
N ARG A 66 18.75 -12.25 -0.32
CA ARG A 66 18.78 -11.64 -1.65
C ARG A 66 20.01 -12.06 -2.46
N SER A 67 20.79 -13.02 -1.96
CA SER A 67 21.96 -13.57 -2.65
C SER A 67 21.58 -14.38 -3.92
N ALA A 68 20.34 -14.86 -3.98
CA ALA A 68 19.80 -15.63 -5.10
C ALA A 68 18.62 -14.89 -5.78
N PRO A 69 18.25 -15.27 -7.02
CA PRO A 69 17.10 -14.70 -7.71
C PRO A 69 15.80 -14.85 -6.90
N LEU A 70 15.09 -13.73 -6.70
CA LEU A 70 13.82 -13.71 -6.00
C LEU A 70 12.66 -14.04 -6.96
N PRO A 71 11.62 -14.76 -6.49
CA PRO A 71 10.44 -14.98 -7.31
C PRO A 71 9.72 -13.66 -7.58
N LEU A 72 9.38 -13.44 -8.86
CA LEU A 72 8.54 -12.33 -9.26
C LEU A 72 7.11 -12.52 -8.73
N SER A 73 6.48 -11.43 -8.28
CA SER A 73 5.03 -11.42 -8.08
C SER A 73 4.28 -11.68 -9.39
N PHE A 74 3.03 -12.15 -9.31
CA PHE A 74 2.20 -12.36 -10.51
C PHE A 74 2.09 -11.11 -11.39
N ALA A 75 2.02 -9.92 -10.78
CA ALA A 75 1.98 -8.66 -11.52
C ALA A 75 3.29 -8.41 -12.29
N GLN A 76 4.44 -8.69 -11.68
CA GLN A 76 5.75 -8.57 -12.32
C GLN A 76 5.95 -9.63 -13.42
N GLN A 77 5.54 -10.88 -13.20
CA GLN A 77 5.58 -11.93 -14.22
C GLN A 77 4.75 -11.55 -15.45
N ARG A 78 3.56 -10.99 -15.24
CA ARG A 78 2.71 -10.49 -16.33
C ARG A 78 3.37 -9.37 -17.12
N LEU A 79 3.97 -8.39 -16.43
CA LEU A 79 4.68 -7.28 -17.10
C LEU A 79 5.90 -7.77 -17.87
N TRP A 80 6.70 -8.66 -17.27
CA TRP A 80 7.83 -9.28 -17.94
C TRP A 80 7.37 -10.05 -19.18
N PHE A 81 6.32 -10.87 -19.07
CA PHE A 81 5.75 -11.59 -20.21
C PHE A 81 5.31 -10.65 -21.33
N LEU A 82 4.56 -9.58 -21.00
CA LEU A 82 4.14 -8.58 -21.97
C LEU A 82 5.33 -7.91 -22.67
N SER A 83 6.42 -7.65 -21.93
CA SER A 83 7.64 -7.08 -22.51
C SER A 83 8.38 -8.01 -23.46
N GLN A 84 8.31 -9.32 -23.24
CA GLN A 84 8.90 -10.31 -24.15
C GLN A 84 8.00 -10.59 -25.37
N PHE A 85 6.68 -10.52 -25.18
CA PHE A 85 5.70 -10.87 -26.21
C PHE A 85 5.53 -9.78 -27.27
N ASP A 86 5.36 -8.52 -26.85
CA ASP A 86 5.25 -7.38 -27.75
C ASP A 86 5.90 -6.14 -27.12
N PRO A 87 7.03 -5.65 -27.67
CA PRO A 87 7.67 -4.43 -27.19
C PRO A 87 6.75 -3.19 -27.17
N ARG A 88 5.70 -3.14 -28.01
CA ARG A 88 4.71 -2.06 -27.98
C ARG A 88 3.74 -2.18 -26.81
N ALA A 89 3.41 -3.39 -26.38
CA ALA A 89 2.59 -3.61 -25.19
C ALA A 89 3.32 -3.13 -23.92
N ALA A 90 4.65 -3.26 -23.86
CA ALA A 90 5.44 -2.71 -22.76
C ALA A 90 5.43 -1.19 -22.69
N GLN A 91 5.35 -0.49 -23.83
CA GLN A 91 5.31 0.98 -23.88
C GLN A 91 4.08 1.54 -23.17
N ALA A 92 2.95 0.80 -23.16
CA ALA A 92 1.74 1.19 -22.43
C ALA A 92 1.91 1.22 -20.90
N TYR A 93 3.01 0.67 -20.37
CA TYR A 93 3.32 0.65 -18.94
C TYR A 93 4.43 1.64 -18.55
N LEU A 94 4.87 2.50 -19.46
CA LEU A 94 5.78 3.60 -19.11
C LEU A 94 5.05 4.61 -18.23
N LEU A 95 5.52 4.77 -16.98
CA LEU A 95 5.06 5.82 -16.08
C LEU A 95 5.89 7.08 -16.35
N ALA A 96 5.47 7.86 -17.34
CA ALA A 96 6.04 9.18 -17.58
C ALA A 96 5.49 10.18 -16.58
N GLY A 97 6.38 10.94 -15.94
CA GLY A 97 6.03 12.01 -15.01
C GLY A 97 7.03 13.16 -15.13
N GLY A 98 6.57 14.35 -14.78
CA GLY A 98 7.39 15.56 -14.72
C GLY A 98 6.93 16.42 -13.55
N VAL A 99 7.84 17.23 -13.02
CA VAL A 99 7.56 18.21 -11.99
C VAL A 99 8.00 19.58 -12.49
N ASP A 100 7.18 20.59 -12.25
CA ASP A 100 7.57 21.98 -12.47
C ASP A 100 8.22 22.51 -11.19
N LEU A 101 9.40 23.11 -11.34
CA LEU A 101 10.21 23.61 -10.22
C LEU A 101 10.36 25.11 -10.40
N HIS A 102 9.89 25.87 -9.41
CA HIS A 102 10.00 27.33 -9.42
C HIS A 102 11.06 27.81 -8.42
N GLY A 103 11.94 28.70 -8.89
CA GLY A 103 13.05 29.25 -8.13
C GLY A 103 14.42 28.82 -8.67
N GLU A 104 15.47 29.11 -7.91
CA GLU A 104 16.82 28.65 -8.26
C GLU A 104 16.96 27.15 -7.96
N LEU A 105 17.34 26.38 -8.97
CA LEU A 105 17.56 24.94 -8.85
C LEU A 105 19.05 24.64 -8.61
N ASP A 106 19.36 24.08 -7.44
CA ASP A 106 20.65 23.44 -7.18
C ASP A 106 20.70 22.06 -7.85
N LEU A 107 21.14 22.04 -9.11
CA LEU A 107 21.31 20.82 -9.90
C LEU A 107 22.20 19.77 -9.21
N PRO A 108 23.37 20.11 -8.64
CA PRO A 108 24.16 19.18 -7.85
C PRO A 108 23.41 18.54 -6.68
N ALA A 109 22.60 19.30 -5.94
CA ALA A 109 21.80 18.76 -4.84
C ALA A 109 20.69 17.82 -5.34
N LEU A 110 20.01 18.17 -6.43
CA LEU A 110 19.02 17.31 -7.06
C LEU A 110 19.62 15.97 -7.49
N GLN A 111 20.78 16.00 -8.16
CA GLN A 111 21.48 14.78 -8.59
C GLN A 111 21.81 13.89 -7.38
N ARG A 112 22.39 14.46 -6.32
CA ARG A 112 22.72 13.70 -5.09
C ARG A 112 21.48 13.07 -4.44
N ALA A 113 20.35 13.77 -4.43
CA ALA A 113 19.10 13.24 -3.88
C ALA A 113 18.58 12.06 -4.71
N LEU A 114 18.63 12.14 -6.04
CA LEU A 114 18.23 11.05 -6.93
C LEU A 114 19.17 9.85 -6.82
N ASP A 115 20.48 10.09 -6.82
CA ASP A 115 21.48 9.04 -6.63
C ASP A 115 21.26 8.29 -5.31
N ARG A 116 20.86 9.00 -4.24
CA ARG A 116 20.58 8.40 -2.94
C ARG A 116 19.31 7.54 -2.90
N ILE A 117 18.34 7.77 -3.79
CA ILE A 117 17.12 6.93 -3.88
C ILE A 117 17.42 5.64 -4.66
N VAL A 118 18.36 5.68 -5.61
CA VAL A 118 18.74 4.54 -6.45
C VAL A 118 19.77 3.63 -5.77
N ALA A 119 20.66 4.21 -4.97
CA ALA A 119 21.75 3.50 -4.26
C ALA A 119 21.23 2.56 -3.15
#